data_AF-W9SLN4-F1
#
_entry.id   AF-W9SLN4-F1
#
_cell.length_a   1.000
_cell.length_b   1.000
_cell.length_c   1.000
_cell.angle_alpha   90.00
_cell.angle_beta   90.00
_cell.angle_gamma   90.00
#
_symmetry.space_group_name_H-M   'P 1'
#
loop_
_entity.id
_entity.type
_entity.pdbx_description
1 polymer ?
#
loop_
_entity_poly.entity_id
_entity_poly.type
_entity_poly.pdbx_seq_one_letter_code
_entity_poly.pdbx_strand_id
1 'polypeptide(L)'
;MDGFSYRPSPFFILDEVDAALDNLNVAKVAGFIRSKSCEGPSRNQDADGSTGFQSIVISLKDSFYDKAEALVGVYRDSERR
;
A
#
# COMPACT_ATOMS: atom_id res chain seq x y z
N MET A 1 9.76 -22.87 25.10
CA MET A 1 10.44 -21.70 24.50
C MET A 1 9.61 -21.34 23.28
N ASP A 2 8.57 -20.54 23.47
CA ASP A 2 7.72 -20.13 22.35
C ASP A 2 8.45 -19.00 21.63
N GLY A 3 9.15 -19.36 20.55
CA GLY A 3 9.77 -18.39 19.67
C GLY A 3 8.70 -17.50 19.06
N PHE A 4 8.90 -16.19 19.09
CA PHE A 4 8.05 -15.23 18.41
C PHE A 4 8.02 -15.56 16.91
N SER A 5 6.96 -16.25 16.46
CA SER A 5 6.74 -16.55 15.05
C SER A 5 6.28 -15.27 14.35
N TYR A 6 7.10 -14.76 13.43
CA TYR A 6 6.71 -13.68 12.53
C TYR A 6 5.58 -14.17 11.62
N ARG A 7 4.49 -13.42 11.58
CA ARG A 7 3.34 -13.69 10.71
C ARG A 7 3.12 -12.46 9.82
N PRO A 8 3.46 -12.52 8.52
CA PRO A 8 3.29 -11.39 7.63
C PRO A 8 1.80 -11.04 7.47
N SER A 9 1.50 -9.75 7.36
CA SER A 9 0.15 -9.29 7.07
C SER A 9 -0.20 -9.56 5.61
N PRO A 10 -1.43 -10.00 5.28
CA PRO A 10 -1.86 -10.17 3.90
C PRO A 10 -2.01 -8.84 3.15
N PHE A 11 -2.25 -7.73 3.85
CA PHE A 11 -2.30 -6.38 3.28
C PHE A 11 -2.08 -5.30 4.34
N PHE A 12 -1.88 -4.06 3.90
CA PHE A 12 -1.72 -2.88 4.75
C PHE A 12 -2.69 -1.77 4.33
N ILE A 13 -3.18 -1.01 5.32
CA ILE A 13 -3.93 0.23 5.11
C ILE A 13 -3.10 1.37 5.69
N LEU A 14 -2.87 2.42 4.91
CA LEU A 14 -2.12 3.60 5.29
C LEU A 14 -3.02 4.82 5.07
N ASP A 15 -3.33 5.54 6.15
CA ASP A 15 -4.18 6.74 6.10
C ASP A 15 -3.33 7.98 6.39
N GLU A 16 -3.40 8.97 5.50
CA GLU A 16 -2.78 10.30 5.60
C GLU A 16 -1.28 10.29 5.96
N VAL A 17 -0.54 9.25 5.57
CA VAL A 17 0.90 9.12 5.84
C VAL A 17 1.74 10.22 5.19
N ASP A 18 1.18 10.89 4.18
CA ASP A 18 1.77 11.99 3.44
C ASP A 18 1.74 13.33 4.20
N ALA A 19 0.88 13.47 5.22
CA ALA A 19 0.84 14.67 6.06
C ALA A 19 2.07 14.82 6.96
N ALA A 20 2.70 13.70 7.34
CA ALA A 20 3.90 13.69 8.19
C ALA A 20 5.22 13.83 7.40
N LEU A 21 5.16 13.88 6.07
CA LEU A 21 6.34 13.80 5.20
C LEU A 21 6.44 14.98 4.22
N ASP A 22 7.68 15.40 3.94
CA ASP A 22 7.98 16.28 2.81
C ASP A 22 7.82 15.56 1.46
N ASN A 23 7.80 16.34 0.37
CA ASN A 23 7.56 15.82 -0.98
C ASN A 23 8.63 14.81 -1.46
N LEU A 24 9.89 14.96 -1.02
CA LEU A 24 10.96 14.05 -1.38
C LEU A 24 10.72 12.68 -0.74
N ASN A 25 10.33 12.67 0.53
CA ASN A 25 10.08 11.45 1.29
C ASN A 25 8.75 10.79 0.89
N VAL A 26 7.72 11.57 0.52
CA VAL A 26 6.50 11.04 -0.11
C VAL A 26 6.83 10.24 -1.37
N ALA A 27 7.64 10.79 -2.28
CA ALA A 27 8.03 10.10 -3.51
C ALA A 27 8.81 8.80 -3.23
N LYS A 28 9.69 8.79 -2.21
CA LYS A 28 10.41 7.59 -1.79
C LYS A 28 9.48 6.51 -1.25
N VAL A 29 8.53 6.87 -0.38
CA VAL A 29 7.56 5.94 0.19
C VAL A 29 6.65 5.36 -0.90
N ALA A 30 6.11 6.21 -1.78
CA ALA A 30 5.30 5.78 -2.92
C ALA A 30 6.07 4.81 -3.84
N GLY A 31 7.35 5.13 -4.11
CA GLY A 31 8.25 4.26 -4.88
C GLY A 31 8.50 2.91 -4.21
N PHE A 32 8.71 2.89 -2.89
CA PHE A 32 8.89 1.66 -2.11
C PHE A 32 7.65 0.77 -2.16
N ILE A 33 6.46 1.33 -1.89
CA ILE A 33 5.19 0.59 -1.91
C ILE A 33 4.96 -0.01 -3.30
N ARG A 34 5.18 0.77 -4.36
CA ARG A 34 5.06 0.28 -5.75
C ARG A 34 6.01 -0.87 -6.03
N SER A 35 7.30 -0.73 -5.68
CA SER A 35 8.31 -1.78 -5.90
C SER A 35 7.90 -3.08 -5.19
N LYS A 36 7.50 -3.00 -3.91
CA LYS A 36 7.09 -4.17 -3.13
C LYS A 36 5.80 -4.81 -3.63
N SER A 37 4.85 -4.01 -4.11
CA SER A 37 3.61 -4.51 -4.68
C SER A 37 3.84 -5.23 -6.01
N CYS A 38 4.79 -4.75 -6.83
CA CYS A 38 5.14 -5.37 -8.12
C CYS A 38 6.07 -6.58 -8.00
N GLU A 39 6.76 -6.80 -6.87
CA GLU A 39 7.66 -7.94 -6.68
C GLU A 39 6.95 -9.30 -6.77
N GLY A 40 5.62 -9.33 -6.69
CA GLY A 40 4.78 -10.51 -6.96
C GLY A 40 5.06 -11.71 -6.03
N PRO A 41 4.17 -12.72 -5.98
CA PRO A 41 4.61 -14.02 -5.51
C PRO A 41 5.68 -14.49 -6.51
N SER A 42 6.90 -14.73 -6.03
CA SER A 42 7.96 -15.32 -6.85
C SER A 42 7.37 -16.50 -7.63
N ARG A 43 7.61 -16.56 -8.94
CA ARG A 43 7.05 -17.61 -9.83
C ARG A 43 7.53 -19.02 -9.45
N ASN A 44 8.39 -19.12 -8.44
CA ASN A 44 8.65 -20.35 -7.71
C ASN A 44 7.66 -20.44 -6.54
N GLN A 45 6.64 -21.27 -6.73
CA GLN A 45 5.75 -21.76 -5.69
C GLN A 45 6.59 -22.51 -4.64
N ASP A 46 7.24 -21.79 -3.74
CA ASP A 46 7.57 -22.37 -2.44
C ASP A 46 6.23 -22.55 -1.73
N ALA A 47 5.99 -23.76 -1.22
CA ALA A 47 4.70 -24.25 -0.72
C ALA A 47 4.13 -23.48 0.51
N ASP A 48 4.76 -22.37 0.90
CA ASP A 48 4.31 -21.43 1.90
C ASP A 48 3.77 -20.21 1.17
N GLY A 49 2.45 -20.15 0.95
CA GLY A 49 1.76 -19.20 0.06
C GLY A 49 1.94 -17.74 0.45
N SER A 50 3.14 -17.19 0.27
CA SER A 50 3.51 -15.83 0.62
C SER A 50 2.66 -14.88 -0.22
N THR A 51 1.67 -14.28 0.43
CA THR A 51 0.81 -13.25 -0.16
C THR A 51 1.69 -12.06 -0.51
N GLY A 52 1.67 -11.63 -1.78
CA GLY A 52 2.38 -10.43 -2.21
C GLY A 52 2.01 -9.21 -1.36
N PHE A 53 2.85 -8.18 -1.37
CA PHE A 53 2.63 -6.97 -0.57
C PHE A 53 1.47 -6.15 -1.16
N GLN A 54 0.27 -6.23 -0.58
CA GLN A 54 -0.86 -5.38 -0.95
C GLN A 54 -0.95 -4.17 -0.03
N SER A 55 -1.12 -2.98 -0.60
CA SER A 55 -1.29 -1.73 0.13
C SER A 55 -2.49 -0.95 -0.37
N ILE A 56 -3.32 -0.48 0.56
CA ILE A 56 -4.39 0.51 0.32
C ILE A 56 -3.92 1.80 0.97
N VAL A 57 -3.72 2.85 0.16
CA VAL A 57 -3.25 4.14 0.65
C VAL A 57 -4.32 5.20 0.44
N ILE A 58 -4.61 5.96 1.49
CA ILE A 58 -5.47 7.12 1.48
C ILE A 58 -4.55 8.34 1.62
N SER A 59 -4.50 9.17 0.59
CA SER A 59 -3.62 10.33 0.49
C SER A 59 -4.27 11.41 -0.36
N LEU A 60 -3.98 12.67 -0.05
CA LEU A 60 -4.43 13.82 -0.82
C LEU A 60 -3.35 14.35 -1.79
N LYS A 61 -2.11 13.84 -1.73
CA LYS A 61 -0.99 14.25 -2.61
C LYS A 61 -0.96 13.44 -3.91
N ASP A 62 -1.00 14.16 -5.02
CA ASP A 62 -0.83 13.64 -6.38
C ASP A 62 0.44 12.80 -6.57
N SER A 63 1.56 13.28 -6.07
CA SER A 63 2.86 12.60 -6.09
C SER A 63 2.87 11.22 -5.40
N PHE A 64 1.87 10.91 -4.58
CA PHE A 64 1.72 9.59 -3.98
C PHE A 64 0.88 8.68 -4.89
N TYR A 65 -0.34 9.11 -5.23
CA TYR A 65 -1.28 8.27 -5.96
C TYR A 65 -1.01 8.18 -7.46
N ASP A 66 -0.13 9.01 -8.04
CA ASP A 66 0.30 8.88 -9.44
C ASP A 66 1.04 7.57 -9.76
N LYS A 67 1.53 6.87 -8.72
CA LYS A 67 2.22 5.58 -8.81
C LYS A 67 1.29 4.38 -8.58
N ALA A 68 0.01 4.62 -8.24
CA ALA A 68 -0.93 3.56 -7.90
C ALA A 68 -1.36 2.75 -9.14
N GLU A 69 -1.64 1.46 -8.94
CA GLU A 69 -2.19 0.59 -10.00
C GLU A 69 -3.68 0.88 -10.26
N ALA A 70 -4.42 1.27 -9.22
CA ALA A 70 -5.82 1.64 -9.28
C ALA A 70 -6.11 2.83 -8.38
N LEU A 71 -7.08 3.66 -8.77
CA LEU A 71 -7.54 4.82 -8.01
C LEU A 71 -9.02 4.64 -7.64
N VAL A 72 -9.35 4.99 -6.39
CA VAL A 72 -10.73 5.00 -5.89
C VAL A 72 -11.08 6.43 -5.51
N GLY A 73 -11.95 7.07 -6.31
CA GLY A 73 -12.50 8.38 -6.01
C GLY A 73 -13.71 8.26 -5.09
N VAL A 74 -13.73 9.03 -4.01
CA VAL A 74 -14.88 9.11 -3.08
C VAL A 74 -15.46 10.53 -3.15
N TYR A 75 -16.75 10.63 -3.38
CA TYR A 75 -17.49 11.90 -3.32
C TYR A 75 -18.76 11.72 -2.49
N ARG A 76 -19.22 12.81 -1.87
CA ARG A 76 -20.50 12.83 -1.17
C ARG A 76 -21.59 13.21 -2.15
N ASP A 77 -22.60 12.35 -2.30
CA ASP A 77 -23.84 12.68 -3.00
C ASP A 77 -24.73 13.53 -2.09
N SER A 78 -24.86 14.83 -2.39
CA SER A 78 -25.61 15.80 -1.58
C SER A 78 -27.12 15.76 -1.82
N GLU A 79 -27.56 15.24 -2.97
CA GLU A 79 -28.96 15.28 -3.42
C GLU A 79 -29.76 14.07 -2.92
N ARG A 80 -29.07 13.04 -2.44
CA ARG A 80 -29.67 11.81 -1.95
C ARG A 80 -29.78 11.83 -0.43
N ARG A 81 -30.75 12.58 0.10
CA ARG A 81 -31.14 12.57 1.52
C ARG A 81 -32.37 11.70 1.77
#